data_AF-A0A7X7US74-F1
#
_entry.id   AF-A0A7X7US74-F1
#
_cell.length_a   1.000
_cell.length_b   1.000
_cell.length_c   1.000
_cell.angle_alpha   90.00
_cell.angle_beta   90.00
_cell.angle_gamma   90.00
#
_symmetry.space_group_name_H-M   'P 1'
#
loop_
_entity.id
_entity.type
_entity.pdbx_description
1 polymer ?
#
loop_
_entity_poly.entity_id
_entity_poly.type
_entity_poly.pdbx_seq_one_letter_code
_entity_poly.pdbx_strand_id
1 'polypeptide(L)'
;MIVTRLIMLAFLFCMTSCQKEELHFKEGDMEITVNPGEQWLHDFPLFLGFKQKNTPQFAIWIEDISGNYLATIFVTRKIATEGWIFNKGNRRKE
;
A
#
# COMPACT_ATOMS: atom_id res chain seq x y z
N MET A 1 -19.95 34.91 -12.99
CA MET A 1 -20.36 34.34 -11.67
C MET A 1 -20.72 32.86 -11.73
N ILE A 2 -21.35 32.35 -12.80
CA ILE A 2 -21.69 30.92 -12.93
C ILE A 2 -20.45 30.04 -13.20
N VAL A 3 -19.55 30.48 -14.08
CA VAL A 3 -18.32 29.75 -14.42
C VAL A 3 -17.40 29.58 -13.22
N THR A 4 -17.24 30.62 -12.39
CA THR A 4 -16.45 30.54 -11.15
C THR A 4 -17.06 29.60 -10.11
N ARG A 5 -18.39 29.47 -10.05
CA ARG A 5 -19.06 28.49 -9.17
C ARG A 5 -18.87 27.05 -9.66
N LEU A 6 -18.88 26.82 -10.97
CA LEU A 6 -18.62 25.49 -11.56
C LEU A 6 -17.18 25.02 -11.32
N ILE A 7 -16.20 25.93 -11.45
CA ILE A 7 -14.78 25.63 -11.19
C ILE A 7 -14.55 25.29 -9.70
N MET A 8 -15.18 26.03 -8.78
CA MET A 8 -15.12 25.73 -7.34
C MET A 8 -15.75 24.38 -6.99
N LEU A 9 -16.86 23.99 -7.64
CA LEU A 9 -17.49 22.69 -7.44
C LEU A 9 -16.61 21.52 -7.92
N ALA A 10 -15.95 21.70 -9.07
CA ALA A 10 -15.03 20.69 -9.63
C ALA A 10 -13.81 20.48 -8.71
N PHE A 11 -13.26 21.55 -8.13
CA PHE A 11 -12.17 21.46 -7.16
C PHE A 11 -12.57 20.72 -5.87
N LEU A 12 -13.81 20.90 -5.40
CA LEU A 12 -14.32 20.19 -4.22
C LEU A 12 -14.42 18.67 -4.46
N PHE A 13 -14.80 18.25 -5.67
CA PHE A 13 -14.91 16.83 -6.05
C PHE A 13 -13.55 16.13 -6.18
N CYS A 14 -12.48 16.86 -6.48
CA CYS A 14 -11.13 16.28 -6.58
C CYS A 14 -10.50 15.93 -5.22
N MET A 15 -11.08 16.36 -4.10
CA MET A 15 -10.52 16.16 -2.76
C MET A 15 -11.05 14.91 -2.04
N THR A 16 -11.99 14.16 -2.63
CA THR A 16 -12.54 12.93 -2.04
C THR A 16 -11.78 11.70 -2.52
N SER A 17 -10.50 11.57 -2.17
CA SER A 17 -9.73 10.39 -2.54
C SER A 17 -8.81 9.93 -1.42
N CYS A 18 -9.42 9.46 -0.32
CA CYS A 18 -8.84 8.41 0.53
C CYS A 18 -9.94 7.91 1.48
N GLN A 19 -10.75 6.95 1.04
CA GLN A 19 -11.65 6.26 1.96
C GLN A 19 -10.84 5.09 2.55
N LYS A 20 -10.49 5.20 3.84
CA LYS A 20 -9.95 4.06 4.58
C LYS A 20 -11.12 3.12 4.83
N GLU A 21 -10.97 1.87 4.41
CA GLU A 21 -11.92 0.82 4.77
C GLU A 21 -11.75 0.51 6.25
N GLU A 22 -12.81 0.64 7.03
CA GLU A 22 -12.81 0.23 8.43
C GLU A 22 -12.95 -1.28 8.50
N LEU A 23 -11.99 -1.94 9.16
CA LEU A 23 -12.04 -3.38 9.41
C LEU A 23 -12.85 -3.65 10.67
N HIS A 24 -13.80 -4.57 10.58
CA HIS A 24 -14.59 -5.02 11.72
C HIS A 24 -14.26 -6.49 12.04
N PHE A 25 -13.75 -6.73 13.26
CA PHE A 25 -13.39 -8.05 13.74
C PHE A 25 -14.47 -8.59 14.69
N LYS A 26 -14.72 -9.91 14.63
CA LYS A 26 -15.65 -10.66 15.48
C LYS A 26 -14.89 -11.61 16.39
N GLU A 27 -15.57 -12.12 17.41
CA GLU A 27 -15.00 -13.15 18.28
C GLU A 27 -14.60 -14.39 17.47
N GLY A 28 -13.36 -14.83 17.64
CA GLY A 28 -12.75 -15.92 16.87
C GLY A 28 -11.94 -15.48 15.63
N ASP A 29 -12.01 -14.20 15.24
CA ASP A 29 -11.19 -13.68 14.15
C ASP A 29 -9.71 -13.53 14.58
N MET A 30 -8.81 -13.67 13.61
CA MET A 30 -7.39 -13.37 13.78
C MET A 30 -7.13 -11.91 13.40
N GLU A 31 -6.68 -11.11 14.37
CA GLU A 31 -6.22 -9.75 14.13
C GLU A 31 -4.70 -9.71 13.94
N ILE A 32 -4.25 -9.05 12.87
CA ILE A 32 -2.83 -8.81 12.61
C ILE A 32 -2.60 -7.32 12.48
N THR A 33 -1.78 -6.78 13.38
CA THR A 33 -1.43 -5.36 13.39
C THR A 33 0.05 -5.19 13.09
N VAL A 34 0.34 -4.37 12.07
CA VAL A 34 1.71 -4.02 11.69
C VAL A 34 2.01 -2.60 12.15
N ASN A 35 2.87 -2.48 13.15
CA ASN A 35 3.26 -1.19 13.71
C ASN A 35 4.51 -0.65 12.99
N PRO A 36 4.48 0.58 12.45
CA PRO A 36 5.62 1.17 11.78
C PRO A 36 6.73 1.52 12.78
N GLY A 37 7.93 0.98 12.57
CA GLY A 37 9.15 1.42 13.25
C GLY A 37 9.76 2.66 12.60
N GLU A 38 10.87 3.16 13.17
CA GLU A 38 11.57 4.36 12.66
C GLU A 38 11.97 4.25 11.18
N GLN A 39 12.34 3.04 10.74
CA GLN A 39 12.79 2.77 9.36
C GLN A 39 11.64 2.38 8.41
N TRP A 40 10.37 2.53 8.83
CA TRP A 40 9.22 2.20 7.98
C TRP A 40 9.16 3.06 6.71
N LEU A 41 9.59 4.33 6.78
CA LEU A 41 9.74 5.19 5.62
C LEU A 41 11.20 5.60 5.46
N HIS A 42 11.93 4.92 4.58
CA HIS A 42 13.30 5.31 4.27
C HIS A 42 13.36 6.23 3.06
N ASP A 43 14.40 7.07 3.03
CA ASP A 43 14.71 7.92 1.89
C ASP A 43 15.30 7.06 0.76
N PHE A 44 14.61 7.03 -0.38
CA PHE A 44 15.16 6.53 -1.63
C PHE A 44 15.72 7.71 -2.43
N PRO A 45 17.04 7.79 -2.66
CA PRO A 45 17.64 8.88 -3.40
C PRO A 45 17.23 8.81 -4.88
N LEU A 46 16.82 9.95 -5.42
CA LEU A 46 16.53 10.18 -6.82
C LEU A 46 17.61 11.09 -7.44
N PHE A 47 17.47 11.36 -8.73
CA PHE A 47 18.37 12.24 -9.47
C PHE A 47 18.29 13.69 -8.95
N LEU A 48 19.38 14.45 -9.09
CA LEU A 48 19.49 15.86 -8.64
C LEU A 48 19.26 16.10 -7.13
N GLY A 49 19.50 15.10 -6.29
CA GLY A 49 19.39 15.24 -4.83
C GLY A 49 17.95 15.22 -4.28
N PHE A 50 16.94 15.00 -5.14
CA PHE A 50 15.60 14.68 -4.68
C PHE A 50 15.58 13.32 -3.98
N LYS A 51 14.66 13.15 -3.04
CA LYS A 51 14.45 11.89 -2.33
C LYS A 51 12.98 11.56 -2.29
N GLN A 52 12.65 10.30 -2.49
CA GLN A 52 11.28 9.80 -2.35
C GLN A 52 11.20 8.89 -1.13
N LYS A 53 10.18 9.06 -0.29
CA LYS A 53 9.90 8.12 0.80
C LYS A 53 9.45 6.78 0.21
N ASN A 54 10.16 5.71 0.58
CA ASN A 54 9.83 4.36 0.15
C ASN A 54 9.30 3.56 1.34
N THR A 55 8.05 3.11 1.22
CA THR A 55 7.41 2.19 2.16
C THR A 55 7.95 0.77 1.96
N PRO A 56 7.95 -0.08 3.01
CA PRO A 56 8.25 -1.50 2.84
C PRO A 56 7.25 -2.16 1.89
N GLN A 57 7.70 -3.25 1.29
CA GLN A 57 6.93 -4.11 0.43
C GLN A 57 6.98 -5.51 1.02
N PHE A 58 5.83 -6.06 1.37
CA PHE A 58 5.74 -7.36 2.03
C PHE A 58 4.39 -8.04 1.73
N ALA A 59 4.35 -9.32 2.07
CA ALA A 59 3.15 -10.14 2.14
C ALA A 59 3.12 -10.87 3.49
N ILE A 60 1.94 -11.19 3.97
CA ILE A 60 1.70 -12.00 5.16
C ILE A 60 0.85 -13.18 4.72
N TRP A 61 1.27 -14.40 5.05
CA TRP A 61 0.57 -15.63 4.74
C TRP A 61 0.62 -16.60 5.92
N ILE A 62 -0.21 -17.64 5.87
CA ILE A 62 -0.28 -18.71 6.85
C ILE A 62 0.24 -19.98 6.22
N GLU A 63 1.00 -20.75 7.00
CA GLU A 63 1.48 -22.09 6.67
C GLU A 63 1.00 -23.09 7.72
N ASP A 64 0.98 -24.37 7.38
CA ASP A 64 0.84 -25.44 8.36
C ASP A 64 2.17 -25.73 9.10
N ILE A 65 2.13 -26.61 10.09
CA ILE A 65 3.31 -26.99 10.88
C ILE A 65 4.41 -27.69 10.07
N SER A 66 4.10 -28.15 8.86
CA SER A 66 5.04 -28.78 7.92
C SER A 66 5.60 -27.77 6.91
N GLY A 67 5.22 -26.48 7.01
CA GLY A 67 5.65 -25.41 6.12
C GLY A 67 4.86 -25.34 4.80
N ASN A 68 3.72 -26.03 4.69
CA ASN A 68 2.91 -25.93 3.48
C ASN A 68 2.08 -24.64 3.51
N TYR A 69 2.10 -23.88 2.42
CA TYR A 69 1.27 -22.69 2.24
C TYR A 69 -0.22 -23.01 2.35
N LEU A 70 -0.95 -22.21 3.13
CA LEU A 70 -2.40 -22.31 3.28
C LEU A 70 -3.14 -21.14 2.61
N ALA A 71 -2.82 -19.91 3.01
CA ALA A 71 -3.52 -18.72 2.53
C ALA A 71 -2.71 -17.44 2.69
N THR A 72 -2.92 -16.48 1.80
CA THR A 72 -2.39 -15.11 1.91
C THR A 72 -3.37 -14.27 2.70
N ILE A 73 -2.89 -13.60 3.76
CA ILE A 73 -3.69 -12.70 4.60
C ILE A 73 -3.62 -11.27 4.06
N PHE A 74 -2.43 -10.83 3.67
CA PHE A 74 -2.19 -9.45 3.24
C PHE A 74 -1.07 -9.38 2.23
N VAL A 75 -1.21 -8.47 1.26
CA VAL A 75 -0.15 -8.14 0.33
C VAL A 75 -0.15 -6.63 0.07
N THR A 76 1.03 -6.01 0.17
CA THR A 76 1.16 -4.60 -0.22
C THR A 76 0.84 -4.41 -1.70
N ARG A 77 0.11 -3.34 -2.06
CA ARG A 77 -0.32 -3.07 -3.44
C ARG A 77 0.82 -3.15 -4.46
N LYS A 78 2.00 -2.59 -4.14
CA LYS A 78 3.16 -2.60 -5.05
C LYS A 78 3.59 -4.03 -5.43
N ILE A 79 3.56 -4.96 -4.47
CA ILE A 79 3.81 -6.39 -4.71
C ILE A 79 2.66 -7.00 -5.50
N ALA A 80 1.42 -6.78 -5.08
CA ALA A 80 0.23 -7.38 -5.69
C ALA A 80 0.02 -6.99 -7.17
N THR A 81 0.37 -5.76 -7.52
CA THR A 81 0.18 -5.22 -8.88
C THR A 81 1.47 -5.13 -9.65
N GLU A 82 2.58 -5.62 -9.11
CA GLU A 82 3.85 -5.62 -9.85
C GLU A 82 4.29 -4.19 -10.29
N GLY A 83 3.85 -3.18 -9.54
CA GLY A 83 3.73 -1.80 -9.99
C GLY A 83 4.97 -0.92 -9.78
N TRP A 84 6.18 -1.45 -9.94
CA TRP A 84 7.42 -0.66 -9.84
C TRP A 84 8.03 -0.34 -11.21
N ILE A 85 8.70 0.82 -11.28
CA ILE A 85 9.14 1.53 -12.50
C ILE A 85 10.05 0.71 -13.43
N PHE A 86 10.56 -0.44 -12.98
CA PHE A 86 11.46 -1.32 -13.75
C PHE A 86 11.03 -2.79 -13.81
N ASN A 87 9.78 -3.12 -13.50
CA ASN A 87 9.41 -4.52 -13.33
C ASN A 87 9.56 -5.36 -14.62
N LYS A 88 9.26 -4.87 -15.83
CA LYS A 88 9.38 -5.66 -17.09
C LYS A 88 8.77 -7.09 -17.03
N GLY A 89 7.88 -7.38 -16.07
CA GLY A 89 7.37 -8.74 -15.79
C GLY A 89 8.38 -9.69 -15.13
N ASN A 90 9.50 -9.21 -14.60
CA ASN A 90 10.53 -10.01 -13.94
C ASN A 90 10.49 -9.76 -12.43
N ARG A 91 9.76 -10.62 -11.73
CA ARG A 91 9.72 -10.66 -10.27
C ARG A 91 11.14 -10.71 -9.72
N ARG A 92 11.47 -9.86 -8.74
CA ARG A 92 12.74 -9.96 -8.02
C ARG A 92 12.80 -11.37 -7.42
N LYS A 93 13.82 -12.15 -7.79
CA LYS A 93 14.14 -13.41 -7.09
C LYS A 93 14.81 -13.00 -5.79
N GLU A 94 14.02 -12.68 -4.78
CA GLU A 94 14.47 -12.96 -3.41
C GLU A 94 14.50 -14.46 -3.17
#